data_AF-X0V0I7-F1
#
_entry.id   AF-X0V0I7-F1
#
_cell.length_a   1.000
_cell.length_b   1.000
_cell.length_c   1.000
_cell.angle_alpha   90.00
_cell.angle_beta   90.00
_cell.angle_gamma   90.00
#
_symmetry.space_group_name_H-M   'P 1'
#
loop_
_entity.id
_entity.type
_entity.pdbx_description
1 polymer ?
#
loop_
_entity_poly.entity_id
_entity_poly.type
_entity_poly.pdbx_seq_one_letter_code
_entity_poly.pdbx_strand_id
1 'polypeptide(L)'
;VVEYEPSDLTATVQAGKTLADFQRHLAERGQSLALDPPSAQEATIGGILAANASGPSRHAYGTARDLILGIRAVQADGRIIKAGGRVVKNVAGYDLSRLFIGSLGSLGIIVEASFRLAPVPVPGTERTAVISFPSAQEAWRFAAQTANLGLRAVELLNAEAVRQATTPSAPAKDGYALVLATAGEPAAVERSLKEVGELSRQAGAASLAEVDESAQGPLWQAIAGLARPSPSDTALVCKAAVLPSQVPTLSEQIETMRRDLALEPLVVSHLTA
;
A
#
# COMPACT_ATOMS: atom_id res chain seq x y z
N VAL A 1 -17.20 16.09 -4.08
CA VAL A 1 -16.76 15.44 -5.33
C VAL A 1 -17.18 16.37 -6.44
N VAL A 2 -16.28 16.69 -7.37
CA VAL A 2 -16.57 17.64 -8.46
C VAL A 2 -17.38 16.93 -9.53
N GLU A 3 -16.97 15.71 -9.88
CA GLU A 3 -17.62 14.91 -10.89
C GLU A 3 -17.28 13.43 -10.70
N TYR A 4 -18.22 12.55 -11.05
CA TYR A 4 -18.07 11.12 -10.90
C TYR A 4 -18.76 10.42 -12.08
N GLU A 5 -17.99 9.66 -12.85
CA GLU A 5 -18.48 8.82 -13.96
C GLU A 5 -18.19 7.35 -13.64
N PRO A 6 -19.12 6.65 -12.97
CA PRO A 6 -18.92 5.25 -12.56
C PRO A 6 -18.71 4.31 -13.74
N SER A 7 -19.33 4.59 -14.88
CA SER A 7 -19.26 3.78 -16.10
C SER A 7 -17.82 3.69 -16.65
N ASP A 8 -17.08 4.79 -16.52
CA ASP A 8 -15.71 4.92 -17.01
C ASP A 8 -14.66 4.60 -15.92
N LEU A 9 -15.11 4.25 -14.70
CA LEU A 9 -14.25 4.12 -13.53
C LEU A 9 -13.40 5.37 -13.30
N THR A 10 -14.00 6.56 -13.43
CA THR A 10 -13.27 7.82 -13.19
C THR A 10 -14.02 8.77 -12.26
N ALA A 11 -13.27 9.50 -11.43
CA ALA A 11 -13.83 10.53 -10.57
C ALA A 11 -12.87 11.69 -10.38
N THR A 12 -13.43 12.90 -10.25
CA THR A 12 -12.71 14.14 -9.95
C THR A 12 -13.14 14.67 -8.59
N VAL A 13 -12.17 14.96 -7.73
CA VAL A 13 -12.38 15.38 -6.35
C VAL A 13 -11.52 16.59 -6.01
N GLN A 14 -12.02 17.44 -5.12
CA GLN A 14 -11.25 18.55 -4.56
C GLN A 14 -10.13 18.01 -3.67
N ALA A 15 -8.95 18.60 -3.79
CA ALA A 15 -7.75 18.16 -3.10
C ALA A 15 -7.86 18.22 -1.56
N GLY A 16 -8.72 19.08 -1.02
CA GLY A 16 -8.96 19.19 0.42
C GLY A 16 -9.85 18.09 1.02
N LYS A 17 -10.49 17.24 0.22
CA LYS A 17 -11.30 16.13 0.74
C LYS A 17 -10.39 15.05 1.33
N THR A 18 -10.81 14.42 2.43
CA THR A 18 -10.08 13.27 2.99
C THR A 18 -10.27 12.04 2.11
N LEU A 19 -9.30 11.13 2.12
CA LEU A 19 -9.41 9.87 1.38
C LEU A 19 -10.58 9.04 1.89
N ALA A 20 -10.77 8.93 3.21
CA ALA A 20 -11.89 8.18 3.79
C ALA A 20 -13.27 8.71 3.33
N ASP A 21 -13.45 10.03 3.29
CA ASP A 21 -14.68 10.62 2.77
C ASP A 21 -14.90 10.34 1.29
N PHE A 22 -13.83 10.36 0.50
CA PHE A 22 -13.91 10.07 -0.93
C PHE A 22 -14.23 8.59 -1.16
N GLN A 23 -13.55 7.69 -0.45
CA GLN A 23 -13.81 6.25 -0.45
C GLN A 23 -15.26 5.93 -0.12
N ARG A 24 -15.83 6.54 0.93
CA ARG A 24 -17.25 6.34 1.30
C ARG A 24 -18.20 6.68 0.15
N HIS A 25 -17.94 7.78 -0.54
CA HIS A 25 -18.75 8.19 -1.69
C HIS A 25 -18.61 7.24 -2.89
N LEU A 26 -17.39 6.77 -3.19
CA LEU A 26 -17.16 5.81 -4.28
C LEU A 26 -17.80 4.44 -3.99
N ALA A 27 -17.77 4.01 -2.74
CA ALA A 27 -18.32 2.73 -2.28
C ALA A 27 -19.83 2.61 -2.52
N GLU A 28 -20.57 3.72 -2.59
CA GLU A 28 -22.00 3.74 -2.96
C GLU A 28 -22.28 3.11 -4.34
N ARG A 29 -21.25 3.05 -5.21
CA ARG A 29 -21.30 2.40 -6.52
C ARG A 29 -20.35 1.21 -6.63
N GLY A 30 -19.85 0.68 -5.51
CA GLY A 30 -18.93 -0.44 -5.48
C GLY A 30 -17.55 -0.15 -6.07
N GLN A 31 -17.09 1.12 -5.98
CA GLN A 31 -15.78 1.54 -6.50
C GLN A 31 -14.90 2.11 -5.39
N SER A 32 -13.60 2.11 -5.63
CA SER A 32 -12.57 2.61 -4.73
C SER A 32 -11.45 3.29 -5.51
N LEU A 33 -10.76 4.22 -4.86
CA LEU A 33 -9.43 4.64 -5.27
C LEU A 33 -8.45 3.64 -4.64
N ALA A 34 -7.68 2.91 -5.46
CA ALA A 34 -6.77 1.87 -4.99
C ALA A 34 -5.48 2.43 -4.34
N LEU A 35 -5.67 3.30 -3.34
CA LEU A 35 -4.63 3.87 -2.49
C LEU A 35 -5.00 3.63 -1.03
N ASP A 36 -4.01 3.24 -0.26
CA ASP A 36 -4.09 2.91 1.16
C ASP A 36 -2.95 3.56 1.96
N PRO A 37 -2.78 4.89 1.88
CA PRO A 37 -1.77 5.59 2.66
C PRO A 37 -2.05 5.49 4.16
N PRO A 38 -1.03 5.71 5.02
CA PRO A 38 -1.22 5.86 6.45
C PRO A 38 -2.27 6.93 6.76
N SER A 39 -3.11 6.67 7.77
CA SER A 39 -4.11 7.63 8.29
C SER A 39 -5.07 8.20 7.24
N ALA A 40 -5.65 7.34 6.39
CA ALA A 40 -6.63 7.71 5.36
C ALA A 40 -7.84 8.55 5.86
N GLN A 41 -8.15 8.50 7.17
CA GLN A 41 -9.18 9.32 7.81
C GLN A 41 -8.86 10.82 7.83
N GLU A 42 -7.58 11.16 7.98
CA GLU A 42 -7.09 12.55 8.08
C GLU A 42 -6.41 13.01 6.78
N ALA A 43 -5.81 12.07 6.05
CA ALA A 43 -5.05 12.38 4.85
C ALA A 43 -5.94 12.94 3.73
N THR A 44 -5.64 14.16 3.29
CA THR A 44 -6.32 14.81 2.17
C THR A 44 -5.78 14.29 0.84
N ILE A 45 -6.62 14.31 -0.20
CA ILE A 45 -6.22 13.91 -1.56
C ILE A 45 -4.98 14.70 -2.03
N GLY A 46 -4.95 16.01 -1.79
CA GLY A 46 -3.82 16.87 -2.15
C GLY A 46 -2.54 16.49 -1.41
N GLY A 47 -2.63 16.19 -0.11
CA GLY A 47 -1.50 15.75 0.69
C GLY A 47 -0.93 14.41 0.23
N ILE A 48 -1.81 13.45 -0.08
CA ILE A 48 -1.44 12.13 -0.61
C ILE A 48 -0.68 12.28 -1.93
N LEU A 49 -1.20 13.11 -2.85
CA LEU A 49 -0.55 13.37 -4.14
C LEU A 49 0.78 14.09 -3.98
N ALA A 50 0.82 15.16 -3.18
CA ALA A 50 2.02 15.97 -2.99
C ALA A 50 3.15 15.17 -2.31
N ALA A 51 2.82 14.25 -1.39
CA ALA A 51 3.79 13.38 -0.74
C ALA A 51 4.07 12.07 -1.50
N ASN A 52 3.33 11.79 -2.58
CA ASN A 52 3.26 10.47 -3.22
C ASN A 52 3.09 9.34 -2.17
N ALA A 53 2.19 9.56 -1.21
CA ALA A 53 1.91 8.58 -0.17
C ALA A 53 1.22 7.36 -0.79
N SER A 54 1.70 6.18 -0.44
CA SER A 54 1.21 4.89 -0.95
C SER A 54 1.21 3.90 0.21
N GLY A 55 0.46 2.82 0.09
CA GLY A 55 0.49 1.70 1.02
C GLY A 55 0.59 0.36 0.28
N PRO A 56 0.20 -0.73 0.94
CA PRO A 56 0.36 -2.10 0.42
C PRO A 56 -0.26 -2.36 -0.95
N SER A 57 -1.37 -1.69 -1.28
CA SER A 57 -2.07 -1.84 -2.57
C SER A 57 -1.24 -1.38 -3.76
N ARG A 58 -0.12 -0.67 -3.53
CA ARG A 58 0.79 -0.26 -4.59
C ARG A 58 1.40 -1.42 -5.37
N HIS A 59 1.44 -2.61 -4.78
CA HIS A 59 1.99 -3.79 -5.44
C HIS A 59 1.21 -4.14 -6.71
N ALA A 60 -0.13 -4.19 -6.63
CA ALA A 60 -0.98 -4.50 -7.79
C ALA A 60 -1.45 -3.26 -8.57
N TYR A 61 -1.68 -2.13 -7.90
CA TYR A 61 -2.31 -0.96 -8.51
C TYR A 61 -1.36 0.18 -8.85
N GLY A 62 -0.11 0.09 -8.41
CA GLY A 62 0.88 1.16 -8.54
C GLY A 62 0.66 2.29 -7.54
N THR A 63 1.34 3.41 -7.78
CA THR A 63 1.33 4.59 -6.90
C THR A 63 0.24 5.58 -7.30
N ALA A 64 0.09 6.66 -6.53
CA ALA A 64 -0.80 7.76 -6.90
C ALA A 64 -0.46 8.35 -8.29
N ARG A 65 0.80 8.24 -8.73
CA ARG A 65 1.27 8.63 -10.07
C ARG A 65 0.69 7.77 -11.20
N ASP A 66 0.36 6.52 -10.91
CA ASP A 66 -0.15 5.55 -11.89
C ASP A 66 -1.69 5.59 -11.98
N LEU A 67 -2.34 6.12 -10.94
CA LEU A 67 -3.79 6.26 -10.83
C LEU A 67 -4.30 7.65 -11.24
N ILE A 68 -3.44 8.66 -11.24
CA ILE A 68 -3.82 10.03 -11.63
C ILE A 68 -4.04 10.11 -13.15
N LEU A 69 -5.16 10.73 -13.53
CA LEU A 69 -5.52 11.04 -14.92
C LEU A 69 -5.30 12.52 -15.24
N GLY A 70 -5.51 13.39 -14.25
CA GLY A 70 -5.31 14.83 -14.41
C GLY A 70 -5.40 15.59 -13.10
N ILE A 71 -4.93 16.83 -13.12
CA ILE A 71 -4.95 17.74 -11.98
C ILE A 71 -5.33 19.14 -12.41
N ARG A 72 -5.79 19.91 -11.42
CA ARG A 72 -5.79 21.36 -11.45
C ARG A 72 -4.94 21.86 -10.29
N ALA A 73 -4.03 22.79 -10.57
CA ALA A 73 -3.14 23.36 -9.55
C ALA A 73 -3.04 24.88 -9.68
N VAL A 74 -2.75 25.54 -8.56
CA VAL A 74 -2.47 26.98 -8.48
C VAL A 74 -0.97 27.16 -8.32
N GLN A 75 -0.34 27.86 -9.25
CA GLN A 75 1.09 28.17 -9.19
C GLN A 75 1.38 29.32 -8.21
N ALA A 76 2.65 29.55 -7.91
CA ALA A 76 3.08 30.60 -6.98
C ALA A 76 2.68 32.03 -7.42
N ASP A 77 2.49 32.26 -8.72
CA ASP A 77 2.02 33.52 -9.29
C ASP A 77 0.48 33.64 -9.32
N GLY A 78 -0.24 32.69 -8.72
CA GLY A 78 -1.70 32.64 -8.66
C GLY A 78 -2.37 32.10 -9.93
N ARG A 79 -1.60 31.75 -10.98
CA ARG A 79 -2.19 31.17 -12.20
C ARG A 79 -2.69 29.76 -11.94
N ILE A 80 -3.85 29.46 -12.53
CA ILE A 80 -4.43 28.13 -12.51
C ILE A 80 -3.95 27.38 -13.74
N ILE A 81 -3.29 26.24 -13.51
CA ILE A 81 -2.91 25.31 -14.56
C ILE A 81 -3.80 24.06 -14.50
N LYS A 82 -3.98 23.45 -15.66
CA LYS A 82 -4.63 22.15 -15.82
C LYS A 82 -3.66 21.24 -16.56
N ALA A 83 -3.54 20.01 -16.09
CA ALA A 83 -2.65 19.02 -16.68
C ALA A 83 -3.32 17.65 -16.70
N GLY A 84 -3.03 16.88 -17.75
CA GLY A 84 -3.69 15.60 -17.99
C GLY A 84 -5.10 15.74 -18.54
N GLY A 85 -5.85 14.65 -18.51
CA GLY A 85 -7.21 14.58 -19.03
C GLY A 85 -7.88 13.30 -18.57
N ARG A 86 -9.21 13.26 -18.59
CA ARG A 86 -10.02 12.15 -18.05
C ARG A 86 -10.07 10.92 -18.95
N VAL A 87 -9.12 10.83 -19.88
CA VAL A 87 -9.04 9.79 -20.88
C VAL A 87 -7.92 8.83 -20.51
N VAL A 88 -8.19 7.53 -20.62
CA VAL A 88 -7.24 6.46 -20.28
C VAL A 88 -5.96 6.54 -21.12
N LYS A 89 -6.04 7.12 -22.33
CA LYS A 89 -4.89 7.39 -23.19
C LYS A 89 -4.78 8.88 -23.46
N ASN A 90 -3.74 9.51 -22.95
CA ASN A 90 -3.32 10.84 -23.34
C ASN A 90 -1.93 10.75 -23.98
N VAL A 91 -1.87 10.89 -25.31
CA VAL A 91 -0.63 10.80 -26.11
C VAL A 91 -0.14 12.17 -26.59
N ALA A 92 -0.73 13.26 -26.08
CA ALA A 92 -0.38 14.61 -26.47
C ALA A 92 0.41 15.34 -25.37
N GLY A 93 1.65 15.70 -25.70
CA GLY A 93 2.49 16.57 -24.85
C GLY A 93 3.11 15.88 -23.63
N TYR A 94 3.59 16.69 -22.69
CA TYR A 94 4.18 16.22 -21.45
C TYR A 94 3.11 15.88 -20.40
N ASP A 95 3.30 14.78 -19.68
CA ASP A 95 2.47 14.42 -18.53
C ASP A 95 2.83 15.27 -17.31
N LEU A 96 2.38 16.53 -17.34
CA LEU A 96 2.56 17.47 -16.26
C LEU A 96 1.77 17.06 -15.01
N SER A 97 0.69 16.27 -15.14
CA SER A 97 -0.05 15.77 -13.97
C SER A 97 0.84 14.92 -13.07
N ARG A 98 1.61 14.00 -13.67
CA ARG A 98 2.55 13.16 -12.93
C ARG A 98 3.72 13.94 -12.33
N LEU A 99 4.11 15.08 -12.92
CA LEU A 99 5.19 15.93 -12.39
C LEU A 99 4.85 16.49 -10.99
N PHE A 100 3.57 16.74 -10.69
CA PHE A 100 3.15 17.26 -9.38
C PHE A 100 3.15 16.20 -8.28
N ILE A 101 3.16 14.92 -8.63
CA ILE A 101 3.12 13.82 -7.67
C ILE A 101 4.48 13.68 -6.99
N GLY A 102 4.50 13.80 -5.65
CA GLY A 102 5.74 13.83 -4.88
C GLY A 102 6.44 15.20 -4.86
N SER A 103 5.82 16.26 -5.40
CA SER A 103 6.41 17.60 -5.43
C SER A 103 6.46 18.31 -4.07
N LEU A 104 5.80 17.77 -3.04
CA LEU A 104 5.67 18.40 -1.72
C LEU A 104 5.16 19.85 -1.77
N GLY A 105 4.37 20.18 -2.82
CA GLY A 105 3.81 21.52 -3.03
C GLY A 105 4.78 22.53 -3.68
N SER A 106 6.03 22.14 -3.98
CA SER A 106 7.04 23.04 -4.56
C SER A 106 6.70 23.56 -5.96
N LEU A 107 5.85 22.84 -6.71
CA LEU A 107 5.44 23.22 -8.06
C LEU A 107 4.10 23.99 -8.10
N GLY A 108 3.42 24.09 -6.95
CA GLY A 108 2.10 24.69 -6.83
C GLY A 108 1.17 23.87 -5.93
N ILE A 109 0.01 24.44 -5.64
CA ILE A 109 -1.01 23.86 -4.77
C ILE A 109 -2.01 23.09 -5.63
N ILE A 110 -2.07 21.76 -5.48
CA ILE A 110 -3.08 20.92 -6.13
C ILE A 110 -4.46 21.26 -5.51
N VAL A 111 -5.44 21.60 -6.33
CA VAL A 111 -6.80 21.97 -5.89
C VAL A 111 -7.87 20.97 -6.32
N GLU A 112 -7.66 20.28 -7.45
CA GLU A 112 -8.54 19.22 -7.94
C GLU A 112 -7.69 18.10 -8.56
N ALA A 113 -8.16 16.86 -8.45
CA ALA A 113 -7.50 15.69 -9.01
C ALA A 113 -8.53 14.71 -9.58
N SER A 114 -8.21 14.15 -10.74
CA SER A 114 -9.01 13.15 -11.45
C SER A 114 -8.27 11.81 -11.43
N PHE A 115 -8.98 10.73 -11.11
CA PHE A 115 -8.42 9.41 -10.90
C PHE A 115 -9.09 8.34 -11.75
N ARG A 116 -8.32 7.30 -12.07
CA ARG A 116 -8.85 5.99 -12.44
C ARG A 116 -9.17 5.21 -11.15
N LEU A 117 -10.34 4.58 -11.14
CA LEU A 117 -10.88 3.84 -10.01
C LEU A 117 -10.75 2.33 -10.23
N ALA A 118 -10.89 1.58 -9.14
CA ALA A 118 -10.96 0.13 -9.10
C ALA A 118 -12.31 -0.31 -8.50
N PRO A 119 -12.78 -1.53 -8.78
CA PRO A 119 -13.88 -2.11 -8.03
C PRO A 119 -13.50 -2.33 -6.56
N VAL A 120 -14.46 -2.19 -5.66
CA VAL A 120 -14.31 -2.65 -4.27
C VAL A 120 -14.26 -4.18 -4.28
N PRO A 121 -13.31 -4.82 -3.58
CA PRO A 121 -13.33 -6.27 -3.40
C PRO A 121 -14.65 -6.72 -2.79
N VAL A 122 -15.31 -7.69 -3.41
CA VAL A 122 -16.53 -8.31 -2.88
C VAL A 122 -16.17 -9.53 -2.02
N PRO A 123 -17.04 -9.95 -1.09
CA PRO A 123 -16.74 -11.11 -0.25
C PRO A 123 -16.29 -12.34 -1.05
N GLY A 124 -15.25 -13.02 -0.56
CA GLY A 124 -14.62 -14.17 -1.21
C GLY A 124 -13.69 -13.86 -2.39
N THR A 125 -13.57 -12.60 -2.82
CA THR A 125 -12.64 -12.20 -3.92
C THR A 125 -11.30 -11.67 -3.44
N GLU A 126 -11.10 -11.59 -2.12
CA GLU A 126 -9.82 -11.28 -1.51
C GLU A 126 -9.55 -12.23 -0.34
N ARG A 127 -8.32 -12.74 -0.27
CA ARG A 127 -7.86 -13.56 0.84
C ARG A 127 -6.44 -13.17 1.24
N THR A 128 -6.20 -13.20 2.54
CA THR A 128 -4.93 -12.79 3.14
C THR A 128 -4.34 -13.94 3.93
N ALA A 129 -3.04 -14.18 3.75
CA ALA A 129 -2.28 -15.16 4.53
C ALA A 129 -1.10 -14.48 5.22
N VAL A 130 -0.83 -14.92 6.44
CA VAL A 130 0.33 -14.53 7.26
C VAL A 130 1.22 -15.75 7.41
N ILE A 131 2.47 -15.63 6.97
CA ILE A 131 3.41 -16.75 6.91
C ILE A 131 4.66 -16.37 7.70
N SER A 132 5.01 -17.18 8.70
CA SER A 132 6.12 -16.88 9.60
C SER A 132 7.40 -17.58 9.16
N PHE A 133 8.51 -16.86 9.29
CA PHE A 133 9.86 -17.33 8.96
C PHE A 133 10.85 -16.96 10.08
N PRO A 134 11.85 -17.82 10.36
CA PRO A 134 12.92 -17.52 11.30
C PRO A 134 13.76 -16.28 10.94
N SER A 135 13.90 -15.98 9.64
CA SER A 135 14.78 -14.92 9.15
C SER A 135 14.16 -14.11 8.01
N ALA A 136 14.59 -12.84 7.88
CA ALA A 136 14.20 -11.98 6.76
C ALA A 136 14.60 -12.58 5.41
N GLN A 137 15.74 -13.29 5.37
CA GLN A 137 16.24 -13.92 4.16
C GLN A 137 15.33 -15.04 3.67
N GLU A 138 14.80 -15.87 4.56
CA GLU A 138 13.85 -16.93 4.21
C GLU A 138 12.51 -16.35 3.76
N ALA A 139 11.97 -15.37 4.48
CA ALA A 139 10.75 -14.68 4.10
C ALA A 139 10.88 -14.01 2.72
N TRP A 140 12.03 -13.40 2.44
CA TRP A 140 12.32 -12.78 1.16
C TRP A 140 12.42 -13.80 0.01
N ARG A 141 13.15 -14.91 0.22
CA ARG A 141 13.24 -15.99 -0.79
C ARG A 141 11.86 -16.52 -1.13
N PHE A 142 11.01 -16.70 -0.12
CA PHE A 142 9.63 -17.13 -0.33
C PHE A 142 8.81 -16.08 -1.11
N ALA A 143 8.92 -14.79 -0.76
CA ALA A 143 8.26 -13.72 -1.51
C ALA A 143 8.65 -13.68 -2.99
N ALA A 144 9.93 -13.97 -3.30
CA ALA A 144 10.39 -14.06 -4.68
C ALA A 144 9.77 -15.26 -5.44
N GLN A 145 9.47 -16.37 -4.76
CA GLN A 145 8.81 -17.54 -5.36
C GLN A 145 7.32 -17.27 -5.66
N THR A 146 6.68 -16.36 -4.93
CA THR A 146 5.25 -16.04 -5.10
C THR A 146 4.99 -14.85 -6.04
N ALA A 147 6.04 -14.25 -6.61
CA ALA A 147 5.94 -13.04 -7.44
C ALA A 147 5.01 -13.19 -8.67
N ASN A 148 4.87 -14.39 -9.22
CA ASN A 148 4.03 -14.64 -10.41
C ASN A 148 2.57 -14.97 -10.08
N LEU A 149 2.17 -14.98 -8.80
CA LEU A 149 0.81 -15.39 -8.37
C LEU A 149 -0.24 -14.28 -8.50
N GLY A 150 0.11 -13.12 -9.06
CA GLY A 150 -0.80 -11.99 -9.22
C GLY A 150 -1.33 -11.49 -7.87
N LEU A 151 -0.44 -11.37 -6.88
CA LEU A 151 -0.80 -10.92 -5.54
C LEU A 151 -1.28 -9.45 -5.57
N ARG A 152 -2.24 -9.11 -4.70
CA ARG A 152 -2.68 -7.73 -4.49
C ARG A 152 -1.64 -6.91 -3.72
N ALA A 153 -1.08 -7.52 -2.68
CA ALA A 153 -0.14 -6.89 -1.76
C ALA A 153 0.80 -7.94 -1.15
N VAL A 154 2.03 -7.52 -0.85
CA VAL A 154 3.06 -8.33 -0.20
C VAL A 154 3.88 -7.46 0.74
N GLU A 155 3.83 -7.78 2.04
CA GLU A 155 4.46 -6.99 3.10
C GLU A 155 5.32 -7.88 3.97
N LEU A 156 6.59 -7.50 4.14
CA LEU A 156 7.49 -8.14 5.09
C LEU A 156 7.50 -7.33 6.40
N LEU A 157 7.17 -8.02 7.49
CA LEU A 157 7.09 -7.46 8.84
C LEU A 157 8.07 -8.18 9.76
N ASN A 158 8.77 -7.46 10.63
CA ASN A 158 9.46 -8.09 11.76
C ASN A 158 8.47 -8.41 12.90
N ALA A 159 8.94 -9.15 13.91
CA ALA A 159 8.08 -9.58 15.01
C ALA A 159 7.36 -8.42 15.74
N GLU A 160 7.99 -7.24 15.87
CA GLU A 160 7.35 -6.07 16.49
C GLU A 160 6.25 -5.49 15.61
N ALA A 161 6.49 -5.33 14.30
CA ALA A 161 5.47 -4.89 13.35
C ALA A 161 4.25 -5.84 13.33
N VAL A 162 4.48 -7.15 13.42
CA VAL A 162 3.39 -8.14 13.53
C VAL A 162 2.59 -7.94 14.81
N ARG A 163 3.25 -7.76 15.97
CA ARG A 163 2.57 -7.52 17.26
C ARG A 163 1.70 -6.27 17.24
N GLN A 164 2.14 -5.21 16.55
CA GLN A 164 1.38 -3.97 16.45
C GLN A 164 0.27 -4.01 15.40
N ALA A 165 0.43 -4.80 14.33
CA ALA A 165 -0.56 -4.89 13.25
C ALA A 165 -1.62 -5.99 13.44
N THR A 166 -1.32 -7.05 14.20
CA THR A 166 -2.18 -8.24 14.34
C THR A 166 -2.79 -8.35 15.74
N THR A 167 -3.96 -8.98 15.82
CA THR A 167 -4.56 -9.46 17.08
C THR A 167 -3.96 -10.82 17.49
N PRO A 168 -4.16 -11.32 18.72
CA PRO A 168 -3.34 -12.38 19.35
C PRO A 168 -3.24 -13.76 18.66
N SER A 169 -3.94 -13.99 17.55
CA SER A 169 -4.02 -15.28 16.85
C SER A 169 -2.85 -15.58 15.90
N ALA A 170 -1.95 -14.62 15.63
CA ALA A 170 -0.77 -14.83 14.77
C ALA A 170 0.54 -14.43 15.49
N PRO A 171 0.98 -15.19 16.50
CA PRO A 171 2.23 -14.89 17.18
C PRO A 171 3.40 -15.21 16.25
N ALA A 172 4.06 -14.17 15.72
CA ALA A 172 5.47 -14.29 15.37
C ALA A 172 6.25 -14.50 16.68
N LYS A 173 6.45 -15.76 17.08
CA LYS A 173 7.63 -16.11 17.90
C LYS A 173 8.85 -15.71 17.07
N ASP A 174 9.80 -15.02 17.70
CA ASP A 174 11.10 -14.55 17.16
C ASP A 174 11.32 -14.78 15.65
N GLY A 175 11.29 -13.70 14.85
CA GLY A 175 11.55 -13.77 13.40
C GLY A 175 10.82 -12.71 12.59
N TYR A 176 10.35 -13.13 11.41
CA TYR A 176 9.70 -12.30 10.40
C TYR A 176 8.39 -12.92 9.92
N ALA A 177 7.45 -12.11 9.45
CA ALA A 177 6.25 -12.57 8.78
C ALA A 177 6.13 -11.94 7.40
N LEU A 178 5.70 -12.73 6.42
CA LEU A 178 5.23 -12.25 5.14
C LEU A 178 3.70 -12.24 5.16
N VAL A 179 3.11 -11.05 5.00
CA VAL A 179 1.66 -10.88 4.83
C VAL A 179 1.40 -10.69 3.35
N LEU A 180 0.61 -11.59 2.76
CA LEU A 180 0.24 -11.51 1.35
C LEU A 180 -1.27 -11.47 1.20
N ALA A 181 -1.75 -10.70 0.23
CA ALA A 181 -3.14 -10.72 -0.21
C ALA A 181 -3.22 -11.19 -1.65
N THR A 182 -4.15 -12.09 -1.93
CA THR A 182 -4.59 -12.46 -3.28
C THR A 182 -5.91 -11.75 -3.56
N ALA A 183 -6.12 -11.22 -4.76
CA ALA A 183 -7.41 -10.66 -5.14
C ALA A 183 -7.78 -11.05 -6.58
N GLY A 184 -9.07 -11.31 -6.82
CA GLY A 184 -9.56 -11.68 -8.14
C GLY A 184 -10.81 -12.56 -8.09
N GLU A 185 -11.04 -13.31 -9.15
CA GLU A 185 -12.13 -14.28 -9.20
C GLU A 185 -11.92 -15.38 -8.14
N PRO A 186 -12.98 -15.86 -7.45
CA PRO A 186 -12.83 -16.76 -6.31
C PRO A 186 -12.02 -18.04 -6.58
N ALA A 187 -12.17 -18.67 -7.75
CA ALA A 187 -11.40 -19.87 -8.09
C ALA A 187 -9.91 -19.55 -8.33
N ALA A 188 -9.60 -18.38 -8.90
CA ALA A 188 -8.22 -17.91 -9.03
C ALA A 188 -7.58 -17.63 -7.66
N VAL A 189 -8.32 -16.97 -6.75
CA VAL A 189 -7.90 -16.71 -5.37
C VAL A 189 -7.61 -18.01 -4.62
N GLU A 190 -8.52 -18.99 -4.70
CA GLU A 190 -8.35 -20.30 -4.07
C GLU A 190 -7.12 -21.04 -4.61
N ARG A 191 -6.89 -20.98 -5.92
CA ARG A 191 -5.70 -21.56 -6.55
C ARG A 191 -4.41 -20.91 -6.05
N SER A 192 -4.34 -19.58 -6.03
CA SER A 192 -3.16 -18.86 -5.56
C SER A 192 -2.87 -19.16 -4.09
N LEU A 193 -3.89 -19.27 -3.23
CA LEU A 193 -3.71 -19.68 -1.83
C LEU A 193 -3.20 -21.11 -1.68
N LYS A 194 -3.72 -22.06 -2.48
CA LYS A 194 -3.23 -23.44 -2.49
C LYS A 194 -1.75 -23.50 -2.86
N GLU A 195 -1.36 -22.75 -3.89
CA GLU A 195 0.03 -22.65 -4.35
C GLU A 195 0.94 -22.00 -3.30
N VAL A 196 0.48 -20.92 -2.66
CA VAL A 196 1.14 -20.32 -1.48
C VAL A 196 1.35 -21.34 -0.37
N GLY A 197 0.34 -22.17 -0.08
CA GLY A 197 0.42 -23.22 0.93
C GLY A 197 1.37 -24.37 0.58
N GLU A 198 1.49 -24.71 -0.70
CA GLU A 198 2.47 -25.70 -1.18
C GLU A 198 3.89 -25.16 -1.12
N LEU A 199 4.11 -23.95 -1.62
CA LEU A 199 5.40 -23.27 -1.56
C LEU A 199 5.85 -23.04 -0.13
N SER A 200 4.95 -22.70 0.80
CA SER A 200 5.33 -22.42 2.19
C SER A 200 5.83 -23.68 2.90
N ARG A 201 5.23 -24.84 2.62
CA ARG A 201 5.72 -26.15 3.09
C ARG A 201 7.10 -26.48 2.50
N GLN A 202 7.30 -26.23 1.21
CA GLN A 202 8.59 -26.48 0.55
C GLN A 202 9.71 -25.56 1.06
N ALA A 203 9.36 -24.31 1.38
CA ALA A 203 10.28 -23.32 1.92
C ALA A 203 10.59 -23.52 3.42
N GLY A 204 9.89 -24.44 4.11
CA GLY A 204 10.08 -24.69 5.54
C GLY A 204 9.53 -23.56 6.43
N ALA A 205 8.46 -22.88 6.01
CA ALA A 205 7.82 -21.85 6.81
C ALA A 205 7.43 -22.38 8.20
N ALA A 206 7.64 -21.57 9.23
CA ALA A 206 7.36 -21.94 10.62
C ALA A 206 5.85 -22.07 10.88
N SER A 207 5.04 -21.24 10.21
CA SER A 207 3.60 -21.31 10.24
C SER A 207 2.99 -20.60 9.02
N LEU A 208 1.75 -20.97 8.70
CA LEU A 208 0.89 -20.25 7.77
C LEU A 208 -0.50 -20.17 8.41
N ALA A 209 -1.05 -18.96 8.46
CA ALA A 209 -2.40 -18.71 8.94
C ALA A 209 -3.15 -17.86 7.91
N GLU A 210 -4.36 -18.25 7.58
CA GLU A 210 -5.26 -17.41 6.80
C GLU A 210 -5.99 -16.44 7.73
N VAL A 211 -6.21 -15.23 7.24
CA VAL A 211 -6.90 -14.18 8.00
C VAL A 211 -8.38 -14.25 7.69
N ASP A 212 -9.19 -14.28 8.76
CA ASP A 212 -10.64 -14.24 8.65
C ASP A 212 -11.11 -13.04 7.83
N GLU A 213 -12.18 -13.22 7.07
CA GLU A 213 -12.64 -12.22 6.10
C GLU A 213 -12.92 -10.85 6.73
N SER A 214 -13.51 -10.83 7.92
CA SER A 214 -13.78 -9.60 8.68
C SER A 214 -12.52 -8.90 9.21
N ALA A 215 -11.42 -9.63 9.35
CA ALA A 215 -10.15 -9.13 9.90
C ALA A 215 -9.17 -8.65 8.83
N GLN A 216 -9.37 -8.99 7.55
CA GLN A 216 -8.47 -8.61 6.45
C GLN A 216 -8.32 -7.09 6.31
N GLY A 217 -9.44 -6.36 6.21
CA GLY A 217 -9.43 -4.89 6.08
C GLY A 217 -8.73 -4.18 7.25
N PRO A 218 -9.10 -4.48 8.50
CA PRO A 218 -8.41 -3.95 9.68
C PRO A 218 -6.90 -4.25 9.70
N LEU A 219 -6.49 -5.47 9.33
CA LEU A 219 -5.07 -5.85 9.27
C LEU A 219 -4.31 -4.98 8.26
N TRP A 220 -4.80 -4.84 7.04
CA TRP A 220 -4.15 -4.02 6.00
C TRP A 220 -4.11 -2.53 6.37
N GLN A 221 -5.15 -2.02 7.04
CA GLN A 221 -5.14 -0.66 7.59
C GLN A 221 -4.09 -0.49 8.69
N ALA A 222 -3.94 -1.48 9.57
CA ALA A 222 -2.93 -1.46 10.63
C ALA A 222 -1.51 -1.47 10.03
N ILE A 223 -1.25 -2.36 9.06
CA ILE A 223 0.06 -2.44 8.36
C ILE A 223 0.40 -1.11 7.68
N ALA A 224 -0.56 -0.49 6.97
CA ALA A 224 -0.36 0.82 6.36
C ALA A 224 -0.10 1.93 7.40
N GLY A 225 -0.64 1.79 8.61
CA GLY A 225 -0.47 2.74 9.72
C GLY A 225 0.87 2.64 10.44
N LEU A 226 1.56 1.49 10.39
CA LEU A 226 2.81 1.24 11.12
C LEU A 226 3.92 2.26 10.81
N ALA A 227 3.92 2.86 9.62
CA ALA A 227 4.90 3.86 9.21
C ALA A 227 4.68 5.25 9.86
N ARG A 228 3.60 5.45 10.62
CA ARG A 228 3.27 6.71 11.29
C ARG A 228 3.17 6.50 12.81
N PRO A 229 4.24 6.82 13.58
CA PRO A 229 4.20 6.72 15.03
C PRO A 229 3.18 7.70 15.64
N SER A 230 2.76 7.43 16.88
CA SER A 230 1.91 8.37 17.62
C SER A 230 2.68 9.66 17.91
N PRO A 231 2.02 10.84 17.95
CA PRO A 231 2.67 12.09 18.35
C PRO A 231 3.32 12.06 19.72
N SER A 232 2.92 11.14 20.60
CA SER A 232 3.51 10.91 21.93
C SER A 232 4.82 10.13 21.90
N ASP A 233 5.12 9.45 20.80
CA ASP A 233 6.22 8.51 20.73
C ASP A 233 7.52 9.25 20.40
N THR A 234 8.60 8.91 21.10
CA THR A 234 9.94 9.33 20.70
C THR A 234 10.46 8.35 19.66
N ALA A 235 10.05 8.55 18.41
CA ALA A 235 10.35 7.65 17.30
C ALA A 235 11.17 8.33 16.20
N LEU A 236 12.10 7.58 15.62
CA LEU A 236 12.79 7.94 14.38
C LEU A 236 12.21 7.11 13.24
N VAL A 237 11.59 7.77 12.26
CA VAL A 237 11.05 7.11 11.06
C VAL A 237 12.05 7.26 9.92
N CYS A 238 12.57 6.14 9.44
CA CYS A 238 13.47 6.07 8.30
C CYS A 238 12.78 5.39 7.12
N LYS A 239 12.69 6.08 5.97
CA LYS A 239 12.23 5.50 4.71
C LYS A 239 13.43 5.28 3.80
N ALA A 240 13.69 4.03 3.43
CA ALA A 240 14.74 3.64 2.49
C ALA A 240 14.15 2.94 1.28
N ALA A 241 14.75 3.17 0.11
CA ALA A 241 14.49 2.40 -1.10
C ALA A 241 15.78 1.64 -1.44
N VAL A 242 15.69 0.31 -1.51
CA VAL A 242 16.83 -0.57 -1.78
C VAL A 242 16.47 -1.55 -2.88
N LEU A 243 17.48 -2.17 -3.50
CA LEU A 243 17.22 -3.26 -4.43
C LEU A 243 16.55 -4.43 -3.70
N PRO A 244 15.66 -5.19 -4.36
CA PRO A 244 15.03 -6.38 -3.79
C PRO A 244 16.04 -7.34 -3.14
N SER A 245 17.19 -7.55 -3.78
CA SER A 245 18.29 -8.41 -3.27
C SER A 245 18.98 -7.88 -2.00
N GLN A 246 18.82 -6.61 -1.66
CA GLN A 246 19.44 -5.97 -0.50
C GLN A 246 18.52 -5.93 0.72
N VAL A 247 17.23 -6.24 0.55
CA VAL A 247 16.24 -6.24 1.65
C VAL A 247 16.70 -7.12 2.82
N PRO A 248 17.14 -8.39 2.62
CA PRO A 248 17.59 -9.23 3.74
C PRO A 248 18.77 -8.63 4.50
N THR A 249 19.77 -8.10 3.79
CA THR A 249 20.95 -7.48 4.42
C THR A 249 20.59 -6.25 5.24
N LEU A 250 19.68 -5.41 4.73
CA LEU A 250 19.21 -4.24 5.48
C LEU A 250 18.45 -4.66 6.74
N SER A 251 17.58 -5.67 6.66
CA SER A 251 16.84 -6.19 7.82
C SER A 251 17.78 -6.73 8.90
N GLU A 252 18.83 -7.46 8.53
CA GLU A 252 19.85 -7.95 9.46
C GLU A 252 20.67 -6.82 10.11
N GLN A 253 21.00 -5.78 9.34
CA GLN A 253 21.70 -4.60 9.86
C GLN A 253 20.84 -3.84 10.88
N ILE A 254 19.54 -3.69 10.63
CA ILE A 254 18.61 -3.06 11.56
C ILE A 254 18.53 -3.84 12.88
N GLU A 255 18.46 -5.17 12.82
CA GLU A 255 18.48 -6.03 14.01
C GLU A 255 19.83 -5.98 14.77
N THR A 256 20.92 -5.70 14.07
CA THR A 256 22.22 -5.46 14.71
C THR A 256 22.22 -4.11 15.45
N MET A 257 21.76 -3.05 14.79
CA MET A 257 21.61 -1.72 15.39
C MET A 257 20.71 -1.72 16.64
N ARG A 258 19.69 -2.59 16.67
CA ARG A 258 18.86 -2.83 17.86
C ARG A 258 19.70 -3.12 19.10
N ARG A 259 20.70 -4.00 18.97
CA ARG A 259 21.56 -4.44 20.07
C ARG A 259 22.51 -3.34 20.52
N ASP A 260 23.02 -2.56 19.57
CA ASP A 260 24.04 -1.55 19.82
C ASP A 260 23.47 -0.22 20.35
N LEU A 261 22.26 0.15 19.92
CA LEU A 261 21.64 1.46 20.20
C LEU A 261 20.47 1.42 21.19
N ALA A 262 20.14 0.24 21.75
CA ALA A 262 19.00 0.04 22.65
C ALA A 262 17.66 0.58 22.10
N LEU A 263 17.48 0.49 20.79
CA LEU A 263 16.21 0.84 20.10
C LEU A 263 15.32 -0.39 19.98
N GLU A 264 14.02 -0.19 19.80
CA GLU A 264 13.07 -1.25 19.41
C GLU A 264 12.67 -1.03 17.94
N PRO A 265 13.32 -1.68 16.97
CA PRO A 265 13.04 -1.46 15.57
C PRO A 265 11.68 -2.06 15.20
N LEU A 266 10.87 -1.26 14.54
CA LEU A 266 9.71 -1.71 13.83
C LEU A 266 10.04 -1.67 12.34
N VAL A 267 9.97 -2.83 11.67
CA VAL A 267 10.34 -2.95 10.26
C VAL A 267 9.13 -3.38 9.45
N VAL A 268 8.78 -2.56 8.47
CA VAL A 268 7.79 -2.83 7.42
C VAL A 268 8.46 -2.60 6.09
N SER A 269 8.37 -3.57 5.19
CA SER A 269 8.85 -3.43 3.82
C SER A 269 7.73 -3.74 2.84
N HIS A 270 7.36 -2.72 2.06
CA HIS A 270 6.43 -2.83 0.95
C HIS A 270 7.15 -3.42 -0.27
N LEU A 271 6.83 -4.66 -0.63
CA LEU A 271 7.38 -5.27 -1.83
C LEU A 271 6.61 -4.76 -3.05
N THR A 272 7.30 -4.12 -3.99
CA THR A 272 6.73 -3.67 -5.26
C THR A 272 7.10 -4.64 -6.37
N ALA A 273 6.11 -5.06 -7.17
CA ALA A 273 6.31 -5.85 -8.39
C ALA A 273 6.98 -5.03 -9.50
#